data_AF-A0AAN6SMA9-F1
#
_entry.id   AF-A0AAN6SMA9-F1
#
_cell.length_a   1.000
_cell.length_b   1.000
_cell.length_c   1.000
_cell.angle_alpha   90.00
_cell.angle_beta   90.00
_cell.angle_gamma   90.00
#
_symmetry.space_group_name_H-M   'P 1'
#
loop_
_entity.id
_entity.type
_entity.pdbx_description
1 polymer ?
#
loop_
_entity_poly.entity_id
_entity_poly.type
_entity_poly.pdbx_seq_one_letter_code
_entity_poly.pdbx_strand_id
1 'polypeptide(L)'
;MVLTDPLGPAAVLRAMADALPTHDKGDTTSDLSSSLDCVALFVHACMVNLGFRLLGFNEDQRIEAECARLAPRLPSQWNNSLSSHGFIYAHTQSSMQFVLHIDRLGSKIEVRGLGTGAERIARFDITARDYISSSALPLRITLTADGTEDRSDLAQKLKTLFISEERIKDLSSLLKISLIQRLLPSLQKEGYTESESAPRRTSPPPQQQPHEPAHP
;
A
#
# COMPACT_ATOMS: atom_id res chain seq x y z
N MET A 1 22.77 -0.66 17.09
CA MET A 1 21.32 -0.55 16.84
C MET A 1 20.94 -1.70 15.94
N VAL A 2 19.90 -2.47 16.28
CA VAL A 2 19.36 -3.48 15.35
C VAL A 2 18.67 -2.71 14.23
N LEU A 3 19.08 -2.93 12.99
CA LEU A 3 18.47 -2.31 11.82
C LEU A 3 17.06 -2.91 11.67
N THR A 4 16.01 -2.11 11.88
CA THR A 4 14.63 -2.58 11.73
C THR A 4 14.26 -2.52 10.25
N ASP A 5 13.83 -3.65 9.67
CA ASP A 5 13.29 -3.68 8.31
C ASP A 5 12.01 -2.83 8.23
N PRO A 6 11.98 -1.73 7.43
CA PRO A 6 10.82 -0.84 7.33
C PRO A 6 9.59 -1.52 6.72
N LEU A 7 9.77 -2.65 6.02
CA LEU A 7 8.70 -3.47 5.46
C LEU A 7 8.46 -4.76 6.26
N GLY A 8 9.14 -4.92 7.40
CA GLY A 8 8.91 -6.03 8.31
C GLY A 8 7.54 -5.95 9.00
N PRO A 9 6.92 -7.08 9.40
CA PRO A 9 5.55 -7.08 9.93
C PRO A 9 5.33 -6.14 11.11
N ALA A 10 6.26 -6.11 12.07
CA ALA A 10 6.13 -5.23 13.23
C ALA A 10 6.13 -3.74 12.85
N ALA A 11 7.01 -3.33 11.92
CA ALA A 11 7.10 -1.95 11.45
C ALA A 11 5.84 -1.55 10.65
N VAL A 12 5.34 -2.45 9.80
CA VAL A 12 4.12 -2.22 9.02
C VAL A 12 2.89 -2.14 9.92
N LEU A 13 2.70 -3.07 10.84
CA LEU A 13 1.57 -3.07 11.78
C LEU A 13 1.58 -1.83 12.68
N ARG A 14 2.76 -1.40 13.12
CA ARG A 14 2.90 -0.15 13.88
C ARG A 14 2.49 1.06 13.03
N ALA A 15 2.97 1.15 11.80
CA ALA A 15 2.61 2.24 10.91
C ALA A 15 1.11 2.24 10.54
N MET A 16 0.49 1.06 10.38
CA MET A 16 -0.97 0.95 10.21
C MET A 16 -1.72 1.48 11.44
N ALA A 17 -1.29 1.11 12.65
CA ALA A 17 -1.86 1.61 13.90
C ALA A 17 -1.66 3.13 14.04
N ASP A 18 -0.51 3.63 13.60
CA ASP A 18 -0.16 5.05 13.62
C ASP A 18 -0.90 5.86 12.52
N ALA A 19 -1.36 5.21 11.46
CA ALA A 19 -2.06 5.86 10.36
C ALA A 19 -3.58 5.96 10.52
N LEU A 20 -4.22 5.05 11.27
CA LEU A 20 -5.67 5.14 11.48
C LEU A 20 -6.07 6.51 12.06
N PRO A 21 -7.15 7.16 11.58
CA PRO A 21 -7.61 8.45 12.11
C PRO A 21 -7.87 8.40 13.63
N THR A 22 -8.14 9.57 14.21
CA THR A 22 -8.71 9.67 15.57
C THR A 22 -10.18 10.00 15.41
N HIS A 23 -11.03 9.18 16.00
CA HIS A 23 -12.47 9.37 16.03
C HIS A 23 -12.86 10.51 16.96
N ASP A 24 -13.89 11.27 16.56
CA ASP A 24 -14.54 12.21 17.46
C ASP A 24 -15.25 11.46 18.59
N LYS A 25 -15.38 12.11 19.75
CA LYS A 25 -16.10 11.51 20.89
C LYS A 25 -17.53 11.18 20.49
N GLY A 26 -17.90 9.91 20.64
CA GLY A 26 -19.24 9.40 20.31
C GLY A 26 -19.38 8.90 18.88
N ASP A 27 -18.32 8.94 18.07
CA ASP A 27 -18.29 8.22 16.80
C ASP A 27 -18.28 6.70 17.07
N THR A 28 -19.18 5.99 16.41
CA THR A 28 -19.39 4.54 16.55
C THR A 28 -19.11 3.78 15.26
N THR A 29 -18.62 4.49 14.24
CA THR A 29 -18.21 3.91 12.97
C THR A 29 -17.00 2.98 13.17
N SER A 30 -16.77 2.11 12.19
CA SER A 30 -15.62 1.20 12.25
C SER A 30 -14.42 1.84 11.59
N ASP A 31 -13.24 1.69 12.19
CA ASP A 31 -11.98 2.16 11.63
C ASP A 31 -11.64 1.46 10.30
N LEU A 32 -11.92 0.15 10.23
CA LEU A 32 -11.75 -0.67 9.04
C LEU A 32 -12.97 -1.57 8.88
N SER A 33 -13.66 -1.39 7.76
CA SER A 33 -14.91 -2.07 7.47
C SER A 33 -14.77 -3.21 6.47
N SER A 34 -13.69 -3.24 5.69
CA SER A 34 -13.51 -4.22 4.62
C SER A 34 -12.05 -4.63 4.40
N SER A 35 -11.85 -5.74 3.67
CA SER A 35 -10.51 -6.14 3.22
C SER A 35 -9.87 -5.11 2.29
N LEU A 36 -10.65 -4.28 1.61
CA LEU A 36 -10.15 -3.19 0.76
C LEU A 36 -9.48 -2.12 1.62
N ASP A 37 -10.16 -1.67 2.67
CA ASP A 37 -9.66 -0.71 3.66
C ASP A 37 -8.35 -1.24 4.28
N CYS A 38 -8.34 -2.52 4.66
CA CYS A 38 -7.15 -3.15 5.25
C CYS A 38 -5.96 -3.16 4.29
N VAL A 39 -6.16 -3.50 3.01
CA VAL A 39 -5.10 -3.50 2.01
C VAL A 39 -4.64 -2.07 1.69
N ALA A 40 -5.56 -1.11 1.60
CA ALA A 40 -5.21 0.29 1.39
C ALA A 40 -4.39 0.88 2.55
N LEU A 41 -4.79 0.62 3.80
CA LEU A 41 -4.04 1.03 4.99
C LEU A 41 -2.66 0.37 5.03
N PHE A 42 -2.57 -0.92 4.69
CA PHE A 42 -1.31 -1.65 4.58
C PHE A 42 -0.37 -1.01 3.54
N VAL A 43 -0.89 -0.70 2.35
CA VAL A 43 -0.12 -0.04 1.28
C VAL A 43 0.37 1.32 1.78
N HIS A 44 -0.51 2.14 2.37
CA HIS A 44 -0.14 3.43 2.94
C HIS A 44 0.99 3.31 3.98
N ALA A 45 0.87 2.38 4.93
CA ALA A 45 1.88 2.12 5.95
C ALA A 45 3.25 1.78 5.34
N CYS A 46 3.28 0.93 4.31
CA CYS A 46 4.52 0.60 3.59
C CYS A 46 5.13 1.84 2.91
N MET A 47 4.31 2.66 2.26
CA MET A 47 4.78 3.87 1.58
C MET A 47 5.40 4.86 2.58
N VAL A 48 4.73 5.11 3.72
CA VAL A 48 5.24 6.04 4.74
C VAL A 48 6.51 5.52 5.42
N ASN A 49 6.59 4.20 5.71
CA ASN A 49 7.80 3.60 6.26
C ASN A 49 9.01 3.78 5.34
N LEU A 50 8.79 3.82 4.02
CA LEU A 50 9.82 4.08 3.02
C LEU A 50 10.11 5.56 2.79
N GLY A 51 9.40 6.48 3.47
CA GLY A 51 9.64 7.92 3.38
C GLY A 51 8.78 8.65 2.36
N PHE A 52 7.76 8.01 1.78
CA PHE A 52 6.78 8.70 0.95
C PHE A 52 5.86 9.54 1.83
N ARG A 53 5.60 10.77 1.39
CA ARG A 53 4.73 11.71 2.09
C ARG A 53 3.41 11.85 1.35
N LEU A 54 2.30 11.67 2.05
CA LEU A 54 0.96 11.79 1.50
C LEU A 54 0.64 13.24 1.15
N LEU A 55 0.05 13.46 -0.03
CA LEU A 55 -0.38 14.75 -0.56
C LEU A 55 -1.90 14.87 -0.70
N GLY A 56 -2.63 13.75 -0.71
CA GLY A 56 -4.07 13.72 -0.94
C GLY A 56 -4.56 12.36 -1.44
N PHE A 57 -5.82 12.29 -1.89
CA PHE A 57 -6.48 11.03 -2.26
C PHE A 57 -6.81 10.89 -3.74
N ASN A 58 -6.91 12.00 -4.47
CA ASN A 58 -7.03 12.04 -5.93
C ASN A 58 -6.51 13.38 -6.47
N GLU A 59 -6.43 13.54 -7.78
CA GLU A 59 -5.82 14.73 -8.41
C GLU A 59 -6.56 16.03 -8.07
N ASP A 60 -7.89 15.93 -7.88
CA ASP A 60 -8.75 17.06 -7.52
C ASP A 60 -8.74 17.35 -5.99
N GLN A 61 -8.38 16.37 -5.17
CA GLN A 61 -8.33 16.43 -3.70
C GLN A 61 -6.89 16.40 -3.20
N ARG A 62 -6.07 17.32 -3.68
CA ARG A 62 -4.75 17.61 -3.10
C ARG A 62 -4.92 18.45 -1.85
N ILE A 63 -4.97 17.77 -0.70
CA ILE A 63 -5.09 18.37 0.63
C ILE A 63 -3.76 18.27 1.40
N GLU A 64 -2.65 18.58 0.71
CA GLU A 64 -1.29 18.31 1.18
C GLU A 64 -0.99 18.94 2.55
N ALA A 65 -1.39 20.19 2.76
CA ALA A 65 -1.17 20.89 4.02
C ALA A 65 -1.86 20.18 5.20
N GLU A 66 -3.06 19.66 4.97
CA GLU A 66 -3.83 18.93 5.97
C GLU A 66 -3.22 17.55 6.22
N CYS A 67 -2.85 16.81 5.17
CA CYS A 67 -2.14 15.54 5.30
C CYS A 67 -0.84 15.69 6.09
N ALA A 68 -0.07 16.75 5.83
CA ALA A 68 1.17 17.03 6.55
C ALA A 68 0.94 17.38 8.02
N ARG A 69 -0.14 18.12 8.33
CA ARG A 69 -0.53 18.49 9.69
C ARG A 69 -0.99 17.30 10.52
N LEU A 70 -1.69 16.34 9.91
CA LEU A 70 -2.23 15.16 10.58
C LEU A 70 -1.22 14.00 10.69
N ALA A 71 -0.19 13.98 9.84
CA ALA A 71 0.78 12.89 9.80
C ALA A 71 1.34 12.53 11.20
N PRO A 72 1.40 11.23 11.55
CA PRO A 72 1.20 10.07 10.69
C PRO A 72 -0.27 9.67 10.45
N ARG A 73 -1.24 10.34 11.10
CA ARG A 73 -2.67 10.01 10.97
C ARG A 73 -3.19 10.37 9.57
N LEU A 74 -4.10 9.53 9.06
CA LEU A 74 -4.87 9.81 7.87
C LEU A 74 -6.03 10.78 8.19
N PRO A 75 -6.37 11.68 7.25
CA PRO A 75 -7.66 12.37 7.28
C PRO A 75 -8.83 11.38 7.31
N SER A 76 -9.93 11.74 8.00
CA SER A 76 -11.10 10.86 8.18
C SER A 76 -11.73 10.38 6.88
N GLN A 77 -11.59 11.13 5.78
CA GLN A 77 -12.15 10.81 4.47
C GLN A 77 -11.36 9.77 3.65
N TRP A 78 -10.28 9.21 4.17
CA TRP A 78 -9.36 8.33 3.43
C TRP A 78 -10.02 7.07 2.83
N ASN A 79 -11.07 6.55 3.48
CA ASN A 79 -11.79 5.33 3.10
C ASN A 79 -13.27 5.55 2.73
N ASN A 80 -13.66 6.74 2.26
CA ASN A 80 -15.06 7.07 1.97
C ASN A 80 -15.72 6.26 0.83
N SER A 81 -14.94 5.63 -0.05
CA SER A 81 -15.45 4.83 -1.17
C SER A 81 -15.41 3.33 -0.85
N LEU A 82 -16.51 2.63 -1.12
CA LEU A 82 -16.66 1.19 -0.82
C LEU A 82 -15.93 0.27 -1.80
N SER A 83 -15.57 0.78 -2.98
CA SER A 83 -15.00 -0.02 -4.08
C SER A 83 -13.57 0.39 -4.46
N SER A 84 -13.09 1.53 -4.00
CA SER A 84 -11.79 2.05 -4.39
C SER A 84 -11.20 3.02 -3.37
N HIS A 85 -9.89 3.03 -3.24
CA HIS A 85 -9.14 4.02 -2.48
C HIS A 85 -8.01 4.60 -3.33
N GLY A 86 -7.77 5.89 -3.20
CA GLY A 86 -6.72 6.60 -3.93
C GLY A 86 -5.78 7.32 -2.97
N PHE A 87 -4.50 7.41 -3.32
CA PHE A 87 -3.50 8.16 -2.58
C PHE A 87 -2.51 8.80 -3.54
N ILE A 88 -2.08 10.02 -3.23
CA ILE A 88 -1.02 10.72 -3.96
C ILE A 88 0.16 10.93 -3.02
N TYR A 89 1.36 10.56 -3.45
CA TYR A 89 2.58 10.69 -2.68
C TYR A 89 3.65 11.52 -3.39
N ALA A 90 4.52 12.15 -2.61
CA ALA A 90 5.84 12.60 -3.03
C ALA A 90 6.94 11.86 -2.26
N HIS A 91 8.17 11.88 -2.78
CA HIS A 91 9.33 11.32 -2.11
C HIS A 91 10.55 12.25 -2.29
N THR A 92 11.38 12.43 -1.27
CA THR A 92 12.52 13.38 -1.33
C THR A 92 13.59 13.01 -2.37
N GLN A 93 13.69 11.74 -2.74
CA GLN A 93 14.61 11.22 -3.76
C GLN A 93 14.03 11.23 -5.18
N SER A 94 12.87 11.85 -5.40
CA SER A 94 12.27 11.99 -6.72
C SER A 94 11.50 13.31 -6.85
N SER A 95 11.57 13.95 -8.00
CA SER A 95 10.70 15.09 -8.32
C SER A 95 9.31 14.64 -8.81
N MET A 96 9.08 13.34 -8.97
CA MET A 96 7.82 12.76 -9.43
C MET A 96 6.79 12.71 -8.30
N GLN A 97 5.50 12.74 -8.66
CA GLN A 97 4.43 12.31 -7.76
C GLN A 97 4.01 10.88 -8.10
N PHE A 98 3.53 10.17 -7.09
CA PHE A 98 3.13 8.78 -7.22
C PHE A 98 1.65 8.67 -6.86
N VAL A 99 0.81 8.37 -7.84
CA VAL A 99 -0.62 8.15 -7.65
C VAL A 99 -0.86 6.67 -7.50
N LEU A 100 -1.41 6.24 -6.36
CA LEU A 100 -1.83 4.87 -6.11
C LEU A 100 -3.34 4.75 -6.13
N HIS A 101 -3.83 3.72 -6.81
CA HIS A 101 -5.22 3.28 -6.80
C HIS A 101 -5.31 1.85 -6.28
N ILE A 102 -6.21 1.62 -5.33
CA ILE A 102 -6.49 0.32 -4.74
C ILE A 102 -7.95 0.03 -5.00
N ASP A 103 -8.24 -0.88 -5.93
CA ASP A 103 -9.58 -1.11 -6.46
C ASP A 103 -10.06 -2.54 -6.18
N ARG A 104 -11.31 -2.67 -5.76
CA ARG A 104 -11.98 -3.97 -5.60
C ARG A 104 -12.45 -4.48 -6.95
N LEU A 105 -11.96 -5.65 -7.35
CA LEU A 105 -12.36 -6.37 -8.56
C LEU A 105 -12.94 -7.74 -8.18
N GLY A 106 -14.22 -7.74 -7.78
CA GLY A 106 -14.89 -8.94 -7.27
C GLY A 106 -14.23 -9.44 -5.98
N SER A 107 -13.64 -10.65 -6.01
CA SER A 107 -12.89 -11.22 -4.89
C SER A 107 -11.42 -10.78 -4.83
N LYS A 108 -10.95 -10.08 -5.86
CA LYS A 108 -9.59 -9.57 -5.97
C LYS A 108 -9.52 -8.10 -5.58
N ILE A 109 -8.32 -7.67 -5.20
CA ILE A 109 -7.96 -6.27 -5.03
C ILE A 109 -6.78 -5.99 -5.96
N GLU A 110 -6.95 -5.03 -6.86
CA GLU A 110 -5.84 -4.51 -7.68
C GLU A 110 -5.18 -3.36 -6.93
N VAL A 111 -3.85 -3.35 -6.90
CA VAL A 111 -3.04 -2.20 -6.49
C VAL A 111 -2.29 -1.71 -7.71
N ARG A 112 -2.57 -0.48 -8.12
CA ARG A 112 -1.98 0.18 -9.28
C ARG A 112 -1.29 1.46 -8.86
N GLY A 113 -0.15 1.75 -9.46
CA GLY A 113 0.59 2.97 -9.23
C GLY A 113 1.06 3.62 -10.52
N LEU A 114 1.05 4.94 -10.53
CA LEU A 114 1.51 5.79 -11.63
C LEU A 114 2.53 6.80 -11.12
N GLY A 115 3.69 6.86 -11.76
CA GLY A 115 4.69 7.88 -11.52
C GLY A 115 4.53 9.03 -12.52
N THR A 116 4.08 10.19 -12.06
CA THR A 116 3.88 11.37 -12.90
C THR A 116 5.24 11.95 -13.33
N GLY A 117 5.42 12.18 -14.63
CA GLY A 117 6.65 12.68 -15.23
C GLY A 117 7.38 11.69 -16.14
N ALA A 118 7.49 10.43 -15.74
CA ALA A 118 8.14 9.38 -16.55
C ALA A 118 7.15 8.33 -17.11
N GLU A 119 5.85 8.57 -16.96
CA GLU A 119 4.74 7.70 -17.41
C GLU A 119 4.91 6.23 -16.99
N ARG A 120 5.47 6.00 -15.79
CA ARG A 120 5.69 4.66 -15.27
C ARG A 120 4.41 4.15 -14.65
N ILE A 121 3.93 3.01 -15.13
CA ILE A 121 2.80 2.31 -14.56
C ILE A 121 3.28 0.97 -14.01
N ALA A 122 2.85 0.65 -12.78
CA ALA A 122 3.10 -0.61 -12.13
C ALA A 122 1.82 -1.10 -11.45
N ARG A 123 1.57 -2.40 -11.44
CA ARG A 123 0.37 -2.98 -10.82
C ARG A 123 0.56 -4.43 -10.47
N PHE A 124 -0.20 -4.88 -9.49
CA PHE A 124 -0.41 -6.29 -9.18
C PHE A 124 -1.82 -6.47 -8.61
N ASP A 125 -2.32 -7.69 -8.62
CA ASP A 125 -3.57 -8.06 -7.95
C ASP A 125 -3.35 -9.18 -6.95
N ILE A 126 -4.17 -9.21 -5.91
CA ILE A 126 -4.24 -10.29 -4.94
C ILE A 126 -5.68 -10.78 -4.79
N THR A 127 -5.85 -12.06 -4.46
CA THR A 127 -7.11 -12.54 -3.91
C THR A 127 -7.15 -12.19 -2.43
N ALA A 128 -8.09 -11.35 -2.00
CA ALA A 128 -8.09 -10.79 -0.64
C ALA A 128 -8.09 -11.86 0.46
N ARG A 129 -8.85 -12.95 0.26
CA ARG A 129 -8.97 -14.07 1.20
C ARG A 129 -7.68 -14.88 1.42
N ASP A 130 -6.66 -14.67 0.60
CA ASP A 130 -5.38 -15.37 0.72
C ASP A 130 -4.43 -14.64 1.69
N TYR A 131 -4.76 -13.40 2.06
CA TYR A 131 -3.97 -12.53 2.94
C TYR A 131 -4.75 -12.03 4.16
N ILE A 132 -6.05 -11.74 4.00
CA ILE A 132 -6.89 -11.09 5.00
C ILE A 132 -7.90 -12.07 5.61
N SER A 133 -8.00 -12.03 6.93
CA SER A 133 -8.97 -12.77 7.74
C SER A 133 -10.28 -11.97 7.87
N SER A 134 -11.28 -12.28 7.06
CA SER A 134 -12.57 -11.57 7.08
C SER A 134 -13.32 -11.70 8.42
N SER A 135 -13.04 -12.72 9.22
CA SER A 135 -13.67 -12.90 10.55
C SER A 135 -13.17 -11.91 11.60
N ALA A 136 -12.05 -11.23 11.35
CA ALA A 136 -11.51 -10.20 12.23
C ALA A 136 -12.01 -8.79 11.87
N LEU A 137 -12.87 -8.66 10.84
CA LEU A 137 -13.52 -7.42 10.45
C LEU A 137 -14.98 -7.37 10.96
N PRO A 138 -15.52 -6.18 11.24
CA PRO A 138 -14.86 -4.88 11.20
C PRO A 138 -13.93 -4.66 12.41
N LEU A 139 -12.85 -3.90 12.22
CA LEU A 139 -11.97 -3.47 13.31
C LEU A 139 -12.49 -2.17 13.92
N ARG A 140 -12.46 -2.11 15.26
CA ARG A 140 -12.73 -0.92 16.06
C ARG A 140 -11.62 -0.70 17.10
N ILE A 141 -11.15 0.53 17.23
CA ILE A 141 -10.27 0.95 18.32
C ILE A 141 -11.02 0.79 19.66
N THR A 142 -10.33 0.31 20.70
CA THR A 142 -10.94 0.20 22.04
C THR A 142 -11.18 1.60 22.59
N LEU A 143 -12.28 1.81 23.30
CA LEU A 143 -12.48 3.02 24.10
C LEU A 143 -12.23 2.71 25.57
N THR A 144 -11.54 3.61 26.27
CA THR A 144 -11.41 3.62 27.73
C THR A 144 -12.77 3.88 28.39
N ALA A 145 -12.87 3.65 29.70
CA ALA A 145 -14.06 3.97 30.49
C ALA A 145 -14.52 5.44 30.31
N ASP A 146 -13.56 6.36 30.15
CA ASP A 146 -13.81 7.80 29.95
C ASP A 146 -14.15 8.19 28.49
N GLY A 147 -14.32 7.21 27.60
CA GLY A 147 -14.66 7.41 26.19
C GLY A 147 -13.51 7.96 25.33
N THR A 148 -12.26 7.72 25.72
CA THR A 148 -11.07 8.08 24.93
C THR A 148 -10.52 6.84 24.21
N GLU A 149 -9.89 7.02 23.04
CA GLU A 149 -9.27 5.89 22.33
C GLU A 149 -8.11 5.28 23.13
N ASP A 150 -8.21 3.98 23.40
CA ASP A 150 -7.08 3.15 23.82
C ASP A 150 -6.50 2.44 22.59
N ARG A 151 -5.30 2.86 22.20
CA ARG A 151 -4.56 2.33 21.04
C ARG A 151 -3.40 1.42 21.45
N SER A 152 -3.29 1.06 22.73
CA SER A 152 -2.19 0.26 23.26
C SER A 152 -2.15 -1.15 22.65
N ASP A 153 -3.31 -1.71 22.29
CA ASP A 153 -3.46 -3.04 21.68
C ASP A 153 -3.68 -3.02 20.16
N LEU A 154 -3.73 -1.83 19.55
CA LEU A 154 -4.20 -1.65 18.17
C LEU A 154 -3.33 -2.39 17.15
N ALA A 155 -2.01 -2.37 17.30
CA ALA A 155 -1.11 -3.13 16.43
C ALA A 155 -1.35 -4.64 16.52
N GLN A 156 -1.66 -5.16 17.71
CA GLN A 156 -1.97 -6.58 17.93
C GLN A 156 -3.34 -6.96 17.36
N LYS A 157 -4.32 -6.05 17.39
CA LYS A 157 -5.61 -6.23 16.69
C LYS A 157 -5.45 -6.18 15.17
N LEU A 158 -4.68 -5.23 14.65
CA LEU A 158 -4.41 -5.15 13.21
C LEU A 158 -3.72 -6.42 12.70
N LYS A 159 -2.87 -7.05 13.53
CA LYS A 159 -2.25 -8.34 13.21
C LYS A 159 -3.28 -9.44 12.95
N THR A 160 -4.41 -9.46 13.67
CA THR A 160 -5.45 -10.50 13.48
C THR A 160 -6.25 -10.31 12.19
N LEU A 161 -6.18 -9.14 11.56
CA LEU A 161 -6.75 -8.92 10.22
C LEU A 161 -6.00 -9.69 9.14
N PHE A 162 -4.75 -10.08 9.37
CA PHE A 162 -3.99 -10.91 8.45
C PHE A 162 -4.07 -12.38 8.86
N ILE A 163 -4.03 -13.28 7.89
CA ILE A 163 -4.06 -14.73 8.14
C ILE A 163 -2.85 -15.17 8.97
N SER A 164 -1.68 -14.60 8.70
CA SER A 164 -0.45 -14.84 9.45
C SER A 164 0.58 -13.74 9.23
N GLU A 165 1.65 -13.71 10.02
CA GLU A 165 2.76 -12.77 9.80
C GLU A 165 3.50 -13.05 8.49
N GLU A 166 3.57 -14.30 8.05
CA GLU A 166 4.14 -14.67 6.75
C GLU A 166 3.36 -14.02 5.62
N ARG A 167 2.02 -13.93 5.71
CA ARG A 167 1.22 -13.21 4.71
C ARG A 167 1.48 -11.71 4.68
N ILE A 168 1.81 -11.11 5.83
CA ILE A 168 2.26 -9.71 5.87
C ILE A 168 3.60 -9.56 5.14
N LYS A 169 4.56 -10.47 5.37
CA LYS A 169 5.87 -10.48 4.69
C LYS A 169 5.73 -10.69 3.18
N ASP A 170 4.90 -11.65 2.77
CA ASP A 170 4.63 -11.95 1.36
C ASP A 170 4.05 -10.73 0.65
N LEU A 171 3.03 -10.09 1.24
CA LEU A 171 2.40 -8.91 0.67
C LEU A 171 3.35 -7.71 0.60
N SER A 172 4.18 -7.53 1.63
CA SER A 172 5.21 -6.47 1.67
C SER A 172 6.24 -6.67 0.56
N SER A 173 6.67 -7.92 0.35
CA SER A 173 7.60 -8.29 -0.71
C SER A 173 7.00 -8.10 -2.09
N LEU A 174 5.73 -8.46 -2.28
CA LEU A 174 4.99 -8.25 -3.52
C LEU A 174 4.85 -6.76 -3.85
N LEU A 175 4.44 -5.94 -2.87
CA LEU A 175 4.34 -4.49 -3.02
C LEU A 175 5.69 -3.87 -3.37
N LYS A 176 6.76 -4.28 -2.68
CA LYS A 176 8.13 -3.85 -2.95
C LYS A 176 8.53 -4.12 -4.39
N ILE A 177 8.42 -5.38 -4.83
CA ILE A 177 8.94 -5.83 -6.13
C ILE A 177 8.09 -5.31 -7.28
N SER A 178 6.77 -5.45 -7.16
CA SER A 178 5.83 -5.21 -8.25
C SER A 178 5.41 -3.76 -8.37
N LEU A 179 5.57 -2.94 -7.33
CA LEU A 179 5.14 -1.53 -7.32
C LEU A 179 6.30 -0.58 -7.03
N ILE A 180 6.88 -0.63 -5.82
CA ILE A 180 7.82 0.40 -5.35
C ILE A 180 9.07 0.47 -6.24
N GLN A 181 9.76 -0.66 -6.45
CA GLN A 181 10.98 -0.70 -7.28
C GLN A 181 10.71 -0.36 -8.75
N ARG A 182 9.47 -0.52 -9.21
CA ARG A 182 9.07 -0.19 -10.59
C ARG A 182 8.83 1.30 -10.75
N LEU A 183 8.23 1.93 -9.74
CA LEU A 183 7.92 3.35 -9.73
C LEU A 183 9.16 4.20 -9.39
N LEU A 184 9.90 3.83 -8.35
CA LEU A 184 11.08 4.53 -7.86
C LEU A 184 12.23 3.52 -7.64
N PRO A 185 12.93 3.11 -8.71
CA PRO A 185 14.08 2.22 -8.59
C PRO A 185 15.25 2.92 -7.91
N SER A 186 16.15 2.13 -7.35
CA SER A 186 17.33 2.59 -6.60
C SER A 186 16.97 3.44 -5.38
N LEU A 187 15.82 3.17 -4.76
CA LEU A 187 15.39 3.85 -3.54
C LEU A 187 16.38 3.55 -2.40
N GLN A 188 16.89 4.62 -1.79
CA GLN A 188 17.79 4.52 -0.64
C GLN A 188 17.03 4.75 0.66
N LYS A 189 16.92 3.72 1.51
CA LYS A 189 16.31 3.85 2.83
C LYS A 189 17.02 2.92 3.80
N GLU A 190 17.27 3.40 5.02
CA GLU A 190 17.89 2.58 6.07
C GLU A 190 17.02 1.35 6.37
N GLY A 191 17.64 0.17 6.43
CA GLY A 191 16.92 -1.11 6.60
C GLY A 191 16.24 -1.65 5.34
N TYR A 192 16.21 -0.88 4.25
CA TYR A 192 15.66 -1.30 2.97
C TYR A 192 16.78 -1.72 2.01
N THR A 193 16.54 -2.78 1.23
CA THR A 193 17.43 -3.23 0.17
C THR A 193 16.59 -3.67 -1.00
N GLU A 194 16.92 -3.28 -2.22
CA GLU A 194 16.19 -3.74 -3.39
C GLU A 194 16.42 -5.24 -3.64
N SER A 195 15.37 -5.93 -4.05
CA SER A 195 15.45 -7.31 -4.54
C SER A 195 15.88 -7.27 -6.00
N GLU A 196 16.87 -8.11 -6.35
CA GLU A 196 17.30 -8.27 -7.74
C GLU A 196 16.09 -8.58 -8.63
N SER A 197 15.79 -7.70 -9.56
CA SER A 197 14.79 -7.97 -10.58
C SER A 197 15.31 -9.10 -11.46
N ALA A 198 14.62 -10.24 -11.48
CA ALA A 198 14.92 -11.29 -12.46
C ALA A 198 14.99 -10.65 -13.86
N PRO A 199 16.00 -11.00 -14.70
CA PRO A 199 16.16 -10.39 -16.00
C PRO A 199 14.86 -10.54 -16.78
N ARG A 200 14.37 -9.43 -17.35
CA ARG A 200 13.27 -9.47 -18.31
C ARG A 200 13.64 -10.51 -19.36
N ARG A 201 12.85 -11.57 -19.51
CA ARG A 201 12.97 -12.48 -20.64
C ARG A 201 12.74 -11.63 -21.90
N THR A 202 13.82 -11.23 -22.55
CA THR A 202 13.77 -10.71 -23.91
C THR A 202 13.19 -11.83 -24.76
N SER A 203 11.97 -11.65 -25.26
CA SER A 203 11.42 -12.48 -26.31
C SER A 203 12.43 -12.54 -27.46
N PRO A 204 12.82 -13.74 -27.95
CA PRO A 204 13.67 -13.84 -29.13
C PRO A 204 13.03 -13.09 -30.31
N PRO A 205 13.81 -12.46 -31.20
CA PRO A 205 13.27 -11.91 -32.43
C PRO A 205 12.55 -13.01 -33.23
N PRO A 206 11.48 -12.70 -33.97
CA PRO A 206 10.85 -13.67 -34.86
C PRO A 206 11.90 -14.17 -35.86
N GLN A 207 12.14 -15.48 -35.90
CA GLN A 207 12.91 -16.10 -36.98
C GLN A 207 12.16 -15.86 -38.28
N GLN A 208 12.70 -14.97 -39.13
CA GLN A 208 12.28 -14.89 -40.53
C GLN A 208 12.60 -16.23 -41.18
N GLN A 209 11.57 -16.99 -41.55
CA GLN A 209 11.71 -18.14 -42.44
C GLN A 209 12.22 -17.62 -43.80
N PRO A 210 13.28 -18.20 -44.37
CA PRO A 210 13.72 -17.85 -45.73
C PRO A 210 12.60 -18.17 -46.72
N HIS A 211 12.18 -17.17 -47.49
CA HIS A 211 11.31 -17.39 -48.65
C HIS A 211 12.06 -18.24 -49.67
N GLU A 212 11.55 -19.45 -49.93
CA GLU A 212 11.98 -20.30 -51.02
C GLU A 212 11.61 -19.64 -52.36
N PRO A 213 12.55 -19.45 -53.29
CA PRO A 213 12.23 -18.88 -54.59
C PRO A 213 11.51 -19.93 -55.46
N ALA A 214 10.36 -19.54 -56.01
CA ALA A 214 9.64 -20.33 -57.00
C ALA A 214 10.50 -20.49 -58.27
N HIS A 215 10.80 -21.73 -58.64
CA HIS A 215 11.43 -22.06 -59.91
C HIS A 215 10.39 -22.09 -61.05
N PRO A 216 10.79 -21.71 -62.29
CA PRO A 216 9.93 -21.59 -63.46
C PRO A 216 9.44 -22.91 -64.04
#